data_AF-A0AAV6BBP1-F1
#
_entry.id   AF-A0AAV6BBP1-F1
#
_cell.length_a   1.000
_cell.length_b   1.000
_cell.length_c   1.000
_cell.angle_alpha   90.00
_cell.angle_beta   90.00
_cell.angle_gamma   90.00
#
_symmetry.space_group_name_H-M   'P 1'
#
loop_
_entity.id
_entity.type
_entity.pdbx_description
1 polymer ?
#
loop_
_entity_poly.entity_id
_entity_poly.type
_entity_poly.pdbx_seq_one_letter_code
_entity_poly.pdbx_strand_id
1 'polypeptide(L)'
;LSQMRGAHNAKRALLILSDGGDNHSRYNENDIKRLVKEADTQLYAIGIYDPLGYRNRTPEELNGPTLLSEVTELTGGRVFAVEHLNELPDIASKIGMELRNQYVLGYKPSNHVHDARWRKIKVKLRAPKGLPPLSTYSKTGYYAPAH
;
A
#
# COMPACT_ATOMS: atom_id res chain seq x y z
N LEU A 1 5.34 11.23 3.71
CA LEU A 1 3.91 11.46 4.01
C LEU A 1 3.58 12.92 4.36
N SER A 2 4.40 13.64 5.13
CA SER A 2 4.19 15.07 5.44
C SER A 2 3.99 15.95 4.19
N GLN A 3 4.80 15.73 3.14
CA GLN A 3 4.68 16.42 1.85
C GLN A 3 3.33 16.19 1.16
N MET A 4 2.68 15.04 1.36
CA MET A 4 1.37 14.74 0.77
C MET A 4 0.22 15.47 1.48
N ARG A 5 0.44 16.01 2.69
CA ARG A 5 -0.59 16.82 3.38
C ARG A 5 -0.91 18.10 2.61
N GLY A 6 0.07 18.67 1.90
CA GLY A 6 -0.08 19.87 1.07
C GLY A 6 -0.56 19.62 -0.37
N ALA A 7 -0.82 18.38 -0.77
CA ALA A 7 -1.22 18.08 -2.15
C ALA A 7 -2.66 18.56 -2.46
N HIS A 8 -2.85 19.27 -3.57
CA HIS A 8 -4.14 19.88 -3.93
C HIS A 8 -5.14 18.92 -4.61
N ASN A 9 -4.67 17.78 -5.12
CA ASN A 9 -5.53 16.80 -5.77
C ASN A 9 -6.27 15.92 -4.73
N ALA A 10 -7.53 15.60 -5.03
CA ALA A 10 -8.33 14.69 -4.21
C ALA A 10 -7.76 13.27 -4.18
N LYS A 11 -7.15 12.82 -5.29
CA LYS A 11 -6.42 11.55 -5.35
C LYS A 11 -4.96 11.79 -5.04
N ARG A 12 -4.46 11.12 -4.00
CA ARG A 12 -3.08 11.23 -3.52
C ARG A 12 -2.45 9.85 -3.55
N ALA A 13 -1.35 9.72 -4.29
CA ALA A 13 -0.57 8.50 -4.34
C ALA A 13 0.91 8.79 -4.07
N LEU A 14 1.58 7.85 -3.42
CA LEU A 14 3.01 7.86 -3.19
C LEU A 14 3.60 6.60 -3.85
N LEU A 15 4.53 6.80 -4.77
CA LEU A 15 5.31 5.73 -5.39
C LEU A 15 6.68 5.66 -4.71
N ILE A 16 7.02 4.49 -4.18
CA ILE A 16 8.30 4.20 -3.53
C ILE A 16 9.13 3.34 -4.48
N LEU A 17 10.38 3.72 -4.73
CA LEU A 17 11.37 2.87 -5.40
C LEU A 17 12.41 2.48 -4.34
N SER A 18 12.55 1.19 -4.04
CA SER A 18 13.44 0.71 -2.98
C SER A 18 13.92 -0.70 -3.29
N ASP A 19 15.12 -1.04 -2.84
CA ASP A 19 15.68 -2.40 -2.88
C ASP A 19 15.28 -3.26 -1.67
N GLY A 20 14.52 -2.67 -0.74
CA GLY A 20 14.11 -3.27 0.53
C GLY A 20 15.26 -3.54 1.49
N GLY A 21 16.48 -3.10 1.17
CA GLY A 21 17.69 -3.32 1.98
C GLY A 21 17.89 -2.24 3.04
N ASP A 22 17.58 -0.99 2.76
CA ASP A 22 17.79 0.04 3.79
C ASP A 22 16.64 0.08 4.82
N ASN A 23 16.85 -0.59 5.96
CA ASN A 23 16.00 -0.58 7.15
C ASN A 23 16.66 0.13 8.34
N HIS A 24 17.68 0.96 8.10
CA HIS A 24 18.36 1.76 9.13
C HIS A 24 17.50 2.93 9.67
N SER A 25 16.17 2.76 9.69
CA SER A 25 15.21 3.75 10.12
C SER A 25 14.95 3.66 11.63
N ARG A 26 15.16 4.78 12.32
CA ARG A 26 14.86 4.99 13.75
C ARG A 26 13.36 4.96 14.11
N TYR A 27 12.48 4.60 13.17
CA TYR A 27 11.03 4.59 13.37
C TYR A 27 10.55 3.16 13.57
N ASN A 28 9.80 2.94 14.66
CA ASN A 28 9.18 1.66 14.94
C ASN A 28 8.15 1.36 13.82
N GLU A 29 8.10 0.12 13.34
CA GLU A 29 7.13 -0.35 12.35
C GLU A 29 5.68 0.03 12.69
N ASN A 30 5.35 0.01 13.98
CA ASN A 30 4.04 0.43 14.47
C ASN A 30 3.74 1.92 14.20
N ASP A 31 4.76 2.78 14.28
CA ASP A 31 4.63 4.20 13.99
C ASP A 31 4.40 4.42 12.50
N ILE A 32 5.12 3.69 11.63
CA ILE A 32 4.92 3.74 10.18
C ILE A 32 3.50 3.29 9.83
N LYS A 33 3.05 2.15 10.37
CA LYS A 33 1.69 1.64 10.16
C LYS A 33 0.64 2.65 10.64
N ARG A 34 0.85 3.31 11.77
CA ARG A 34 -0.05 4.34 12.29
C ARG A 34 -0.08 5.57 11.36
N LEU A 35 1.08 6.09 10.97
CA LEU A 35 1.20 7.24 10.07
C LEU A 35 0.52 6.97 8.73
N VAL A 36 0.66 5.76 8.20
CA VAL A 36 0.05 5.35 6.93
C VAL A 36 -1.46 5.21 7.05
N LYS A 37 -1.98 4.70 8.17
CA LYS A 37 -3.42 4.62 8.43
C LYS A 37 -4.07 6.00 8.59
N GLU A 38 -3.35 6.95 9.18
CA GLU A 38 -3.77 8.34 9.34
C GLU A 38 -3.63 9.13 8.02
N ALA A 39 -2.68 8.74 7.16
CA ALA A 39 -2.51 9.36 5.86
C ALA A 39 -3.59 8.88 4.88
N ASP A 40 -4.33 9.82 4.31
CA ASP A 40 -5.21 9.53 3.18
C ASP A 40 -4.39 9.57 1.87
N THR A 41 -3.51 8.59 1.71
CA THR A 41 -2.60 8.47 0.57
C THR A 41 -2.44 7.01 0.21
N GLN A 42 -2.60 6.68 -1.06
CA GLN A 42 -2.39 5.33 -1.56
C GLN A 42 -0.90 5.09 -1.83
N LEU A 43 -0.35 4.00 -1.31
CA LEU A 43 1.07 3.68 -1.41
C LEU A 43 1.29 2.56 -2.41
N TYR A 44 2.12 2.82 -3.41
CA TYR A 44 2.67 1.83 -4.33
C TYR A 44 4.17 1.74 -4.12
N ALA A 45 4.72 0.54 -4.26
CA ALA A 45 6.15 0.38 -4.21
C ALA A 45 6.66 -0.48 -5.36
N ILE A 46 7.86 -0.18 -5.82
CA ILE A 46 8.64 -0.96 -6.77
C ILE A 46 9.87 -1.44 -6.02
N GLY A 47 9.92 -2.75 -5.79
CA GLY A 47 11.01 -3.46 -5.13
C GLY A 47 12.04 -3.90 -6.16
N ILE A 48 13.26 -3.36 -6.13
CA ILE A 48 14.37 -3.82 -6.98
C ILE A 48 15.15 -4.87 -6.19
N TYR A 49 15.00 -6.14 -6.54
CA TYR A 49 15.68 -7.22 -5.82
C TYR A 49 16.85 -7.74 -6.64
N ASP A 50 18.05 -7.73 -6.05
CA ASP A 50 19.21 -8.42 -6.62
C ASP A 50 19.20 -9.90 -6.14
N PRO A 51 19.01 -10.89 -7.04
CA PRO A 51 19.05 -12.31 -6.71
C PRO A 51 20.39 -12.78 -6.12
N LEU A 52 21.49 -12.07 -6.39
CA LEU A 52 22.82 -12.38 -5.86
C LEU A 52 23.08 -11.70 -4.52
N GLY A 53 22.33 -10.63 -4.22
CA GLY A 53 22.43 -9.85 -2.98
C GLY A 53 21.87 -10.56 -1.74
N TYR A 54 21.07 -11.63 -1.89
CA TYR A 54 20.47 -12.35 -0.75
C TYR A 54 21.49 -12.97 0.21
N ARG A 55 22.71 -13.27 -0.24
CA ARG A 55 23.71 -13.99 0.56
C ARG A 55 24.34 -13.16 1.68
N ASN A 56 24.28 -11.83 1.59
CA ASN A 56 24.94 -10.92 2.54
C ASN A 56 23.95 -9.99 3.27
N ARG A 57 22.64 -10.29 3.21
CA ARG A 57 21.63 -9.45 3.84
C ARG A 57 21.54 -9.68 5.36
N THR A 58 21.42 -8.62 6.14
CA THR A 58 21.07 -8.71 7.56
C THR A 58 19.63 -9.25 7.72
N PRO A 59 19.26 -9.79 8.89
CA PRO A 59 17.88 -10.22 9.16
C PRO A 59 16.85 -9.11 8.90
N GLU A 60 17.20 -7.86 9.18
CA GLU A 60 16.34 -6.72 8.90
C GLU A 60 16.16 -6.53 7.38
N GLU A 61 17.20 -6.73 6.57
CA GLU A 61 17.18 -6.59 5.10
C GLU A 61 16.33 -7.67 4.42
N LEU A 62 16.16 -8.80 5.11
CA LEU A 62 15.23 -9.86 4.71
C LEU A 62 13.77 -9.51 5.02
N ASN A 63 13.52 -8.67 6.03
CA ASN A 63 12.18 -8.27 6.45
C ASN A 63 11.65 -7.01 5.74
N GLY A 64 12.53 -6.20 5.14
CA GLY A 64 12.16 -4.99 4.41
C GLY A 64 11.06 -5.20 3.34
N PRO A 65 11.14 -6.23 2.47
CA PRO A 65 10.10 -6.53 1.50
C PRO A 65 8.72 -6.80 2.14
N THR A 66 8.69 -7.53 3.25
CA THR A 66 7.46 -7.84 4.00
C THR A 66 6.85 -6.57 4.57
N LEU A 67 7.65 -5.73 5.24
CA LEU A 67 7.18 -4.46 5.79
C LEU A 67 6.62 -3.54 4.71
N LEU A 68 7.30 -3.45 3.56
CA LEU A 68 6.88 -2.65 2.42
C LEU A 68 5.54 -3.16 1.85
N SER A 69 5.36 -4.47 1.79
CA SER A 69 4.08 -5.09 1.40
C SER A 69 2.96 -4.73 2.37
N GLU A 70 3.18 -4.92 3.67
CA GLU A 70 2.16 -4.63 4.68
C GLU A 70 1.75 -3.16 4.67
N VAL A 71 2.72 -2.24 4.57
CA VAL A 71 2.46 -0.80 4.55
C VAL A 71 1.69 -0.37 3.29
N THR A 72 2.04 -0.89 2.11
CA THR A 72 1.33 -0.57 0.87
C THR A 72 -0.09 -1.13 0.87
N GLU A 73 -0.27 -2.37 1.33
CA GLU A 73 -1.56 -3.06 1.43
C GLU A 73 -2.55 -2.33 2.36
N LEU A 74 -2.09 -1.74 3.47
CA LEU A 74 -2.94 -0.97 4.38
C LEU A 74 -3.75 0.11 3.66
N THR A 75 -3.17 0.67 2.59
CA THR A 75 -3.75 1.76 1.79
C THR A 75 -4.50 1.29 0.55
N GLY A 76 -4.50 -0.02 0.27
CA GLY A 76 -5.07 -0.59 -0.96
C GLY A 76 -4.17 -0.44 -2.19
N GLY A 77 -2.89 -0.09 -2.02
CA GLY A 77 -1.88 -0.25 -3.06
C GLY A 77 -1.15 -1.58 -2.92
N ARG A 78 -0.01 -1.72 -3.62
CA ARG A 78 0.77 -2.97 -3.65
C ARG A 78 2.23 -2.74 -4.03
N VAL A 79 3.04 -3.77 -3.79
CA VAL A 79 4.44 -3.85 -4.20
C VAL A 79 4.54 -4.57 -5.54
N PHE A 80 5.40 -4.05 -6.42
CA PHE A 80 5.82 -4.68 -7.66
C PHE A 80 7.30 -5.05 -7.53
N ALA A 81 7.59 -6.35 -7.55
CA ALA A 81 8.96 -6.83 -7.63
C ALA A 81 9.49 -6.64 -9.06
N VAL A 82 10.75 -6.21 -9.17
CA VAL A 82 11.46 -6.05 -10.44
C VAL A 82 12.70 -6.93 -10.37
N GLU A 83 12.80 -7.85 -11.32
CA GLU A 83 14.00 -8.67 -11.52
C GLU A 83 14.94 -8.00 -12.51
N HIS A 84 14.38 -7.33 -13.53
CA HIS A 84 15.15 -6.63 -14.55
C HIS A 84 14.70 -5.18 -14.74
N LEU A 85 15.66 -4.25 -14.80
CA LEU A 85 15.38 -2.81 -14.92
C LEU A 85 14.58 -2.44 -16.18
N ASN A 86 14.61 -3.27 -17.22
CA ASN A 86 13.80 -3.08 -18.43
C ASN A 86 12.29 -3.28 -18.20
N GLU A 87 11.86 -3.85 -17.08
CA GLU A 87 10.45 -4.01 -16.71
C GLU A 87 9.85 -2.75 -16.06
N LEU A 88 10.70 -1.81 -15.61
CA LEU A 88 10.26 -0.59 -14.93
C LEU A 88 9.23 0.23 -15.71
N PRO A 89 9.38 0.45 -17.04
CA PRO A 89 8.38 1.19 -17.82
C PRO A 89 7.00 0.52 -17.83
N ASP A 90 6.96 -0.81 -17.91
CA ASP A 90 5.72 -1.57 -17.93
C ASP A 90 5.02 -1.54 -16.56
N ILE A 91 5.78 -1.65 -15.48
CA ILE A 91 5.27 -1.56 -14.11
C ILE A 91 4.75 -0.14 -13.83
N ALA A 92 5.51 0.89 -14.20
CA ALA A 92 5.06 2.27 -14.07
C ALA A 92 3.76 2.52 -14.85
N SER A 93 3.63 1.95 -16.05
CA SER A 93 2.41 2.02 -16.86
C SER A 93 1.23 1.32 -16.18
N LYS A 94 1.43 0.13 -15.60
CA LYS A 94 0.42 -0.61 -14.82
C LYS A 94 -0.05 0.19 -13.61
N ILE A 95 0.86 0.76 -12.83
CA ILE A 95 0.54 1.63 -11.68
C ILE A 95 -0.27 2.84 -12.15
N GLY A 96 0.15 3.48 -13.24
CA GLY A 96 -0.59 4.59 -13.83
C GLY A 96 -2.02 4.20 -14.24
N MET A 97 -2.22 3.01 -14.80
CA MET A 97 -3.55 2.50 -15.12
C MET A 97 -4.39 2.25 -13.88
N GLU A 98 -3.82 1.70 -12.80
CA GLU A 98 -4.54 1.49 -11.54
C GLU A 98 -4.94 2.81 -10.87
N LEU A 99 -4.06 3.82 -10.88
CA LEU A 99 -4.36 5.14 -10.32
C LEU A 99 -5.48 5.86 -11.08
N ARG A 100 -5.58 5.62 -12.39
CA ARG A 100 -6.66 6.14 -13.23
C ARG A 100 -7.98 5.39 -13.03
N ASN A 101 -7.92 4.06 -12.92
CA ASN A 101 -9.09 3.18 -12.87
C ASN A 101 -9.37 2.70 -11.44
N GLN A 102 -10.06 3.54 -10.67
CA GLN A 102 -10.42 3.23 -9.29
C GLN A 102 -11.93 3.28 -9.10
N TYR A 103 -12.46 2.33 -8.34
CA TYR A 103 -13.84 2.33 -7.91
C TYR A 103 -13.94 2.93 -6.51
N VAL A 104 -14.87 3.87 -6.34
CA VAL A 104 -15.21 4.44 -5.03
C VAL A 104 -16.45 3.71 -4.51
N LEU A 105 -16.30 3.02 -3.38
CA LEU A 105 -17.40 2.29 -2.74
C LEU A 105 -17.87 3.04 -1.49
N GLY A 106 -19.11 3.48 -1.50
CA GLY A 106 -19.79 4.03 -0.33
C GLY A 106 -20.47 2.93 0.47
N TYR A 107 -20.34 2.96 1.80
CA TYR A 107 -21.10 2.09 2.68
C TYR A 107 -21.44 2.82 3.99
N LYS A 108 -22.52 2.39 4.65
CA LYS A 108 -22.90 2.89 5.98
C LYS A 108 -22.47 1.86 7.04
N PRO A 109 -21.61 2.21 8.01
CA PRO A 109 -21.25 1.27 9.06
C PRO A 109 -22.46 0.97 9.95
N SER A 110 -22.61 -0.28 10.38
CA SER A 110 -23.61 -0.68 11.39
C SER A 110 -23.24 -0.19 12.80
N ASN A 111 -21.95 0.00 13.07
CA ASN A 111 -21.47 0.60 14.30
C ASN A 111 -21.46 2.14 14.17
N HIS A 112 -22.25 2.83 14.99
CA HIS A 112 -22.36 4.29 15.00
C HIS A 112 -21.54 4.98 16.11
N VAL A 113 -20.76 4.23 16.89
CA VAL A 113 -19.96 4.79 18.00
C VAL A 113 -18.79 5.63 17.49
N HIS A 114 -18.65 6.86 17.97
CA HIS A 114 -17.56 7.76 17.62
C HIS A 114 -16.42 7.67 18.64
N ASP A 115 -15.69 6.55 18.61
CA ASP A 115 -14.65 6.21 19.59
C ASP A 115 -13.21 6.46 19.11
N ALA A 116 -13.05 7.07 17.93
CA ALA A 116 -11.75 7.22 17.27
C ALA A 116 -10.96 5.91 17.09
N ARG A 117 -11.61 4.74 17.17
CA ARG A 117 -10.94 3.44 17.02
C ARG A 117 -10.81 3.05 15.55
N TRP A 118 -9.78 2.26 15.27
CA TRP A 118 -9.59 1.68 13.95
C TRP A 118 -10.69 0.66 13.64
N ARG A 119 -11.35 0.84 12.50
CA ARG A 119 -12.39 -0.04 11.99
C ARG A 119 -11.88 -0.74 10.74
N LYS A 120 -11.72 -2.07 10.84
CA LYS A 120 -11.28 -2.89 9.71
C LYS A 120 -12.40 -3.00 8.67
N ILE A 121 -12.05 -2.87 7.40
CA ILE A 121 -12.93 -3.15 6.27
C ILE A 121 -12.32 -4.26 5.42
N LYS A 122 -13.17 -5.06 4.79
CA LYS A 122 -12.75 -6.09 3.83
C LYS A 122 -13.70 -6.07 2.66
N VAL A 123 -13.17 -5.74 1.48
CA VAL A 123 -13.88 -5.88 0.22
C VAL A 123 -13.73 -7.31 -0.27
N LYS A 124 -14.84 -7.94 -0.66
CA LYS A 124 -14.84 -9.27 -1.27
C LYS A 124 -15.50 -9.18 -2.62
N LEU A 125 -14.80 -9.63 -3.65
CA LEU A 125 -15.35 -9.74 -4.99
C LEU A 125 -16.08 -11.06 -5.17
N ARG A 126 -17.25 -11.00 -5.80
CA ARG A 126 -17.93 -12.19 -6.33
C ARG A 126 -17.68 -12.22 -7.82
N ALA A 127 -16.73 -13.05 -8.25
CA ALA A 127 -16.36 -13.15 -9.66
C ALA A 127 -17.54 -13.69 -10.49
N PRO A 128 -17.96 -12.99 -11.55
CA PRO A 128 -18.93 -13.51 -12.51
C PRO A 128 -18.42 -14.81 -13.17
N LYS A 129 -19.35 -15.70 -13.54
CA LYS A 129 -19.01 -16.92 -14.29
C LYS A 129 -18.41 -16.54 -15.66
N GLY A 130 -17.36 -17.25 -16.07
CA GLY A 130 -16.73 -17.09 -17.39
C GLY A 130 -15.64 -16.01 -17.46
N LEU A 131 -15.38 -15.27 -16.38
CA LEU A 131 -14.23 -14.37 -16.30
C LEU A 131 -13.02 -15.06 -15.67
N PRO A 132 -11.79 -14.62 -16.00
CA PRO A 132 -10.58 -15.08 -15.30
C PRO A 132 -10.65 -14.71 -13.81
N PRO A 133 -9.80 -15.32 -12.96
CA PRO A 133 -9.69 -14.94 -11.56
C PRO A 133 -9.45 -13.44 -11.41
N LEU A 134 -10.27 -12.79 -10.58
CA LEU A 134 -10.20 -11.36 -10.32
C LEU A 134 -9.75 -11.13 -8.87
N SER A 135 -8.81 -10.19 -8.71
CA SER A 135 -8.30 -9.76 -7.41
C SER A 135 -8.75 -8.34 -7.12
N THR A 136 -8.96 -8.02 -5.84
CA THR A 136 -9.30 -6.66 -5.39
C THR A 136 -8.29 -6.16 -4.38
N TYR A 137 -7.83 -4.94 -4.57
CA TYR A 137 -7.03 -4.20 -3.60
C TYR A 137 -7.88 -3.05 -3.07
N SER A 138 -7.88 -2.87 -1.76
CA SER A 138 -8.69 -1.88 -1.07
C SER A 138 -8.04 -1.48 0.23
N LYS A 139 -8.26 -0.24 0.68
CA LYS A 139 -7.89 0.19 2.03
C LYS A 139 -8.42 -0.82 3.06
N THR A 140 -7.62 -1.12 4.07
CA THR A 140 -7.94 -2.18 5.05
C THR A 140 -8.78 -1.68 6.22
N GLY A 141 -9.01 -0.38 6.32
CA GLY A 141 -9.85 0.22 7.35
C GLY A 141 -9.77 1.74 7.37
N TYR A 142 -10.34 2.32 8.41
CA TYR A 142 -10.36 3.75 8.68
C TYR A 142 -10.51 3.98 10.19
N TYR A 143 -10.17 5.18 10.66
CA TYR A 143 -10.50 5.58 12.03
C TYR A 143 -11.93 6.09 12.10
N ALA A 144 -12.68 5.64 13.11
CA ALA A 144 -14.00 6.20 13.41
C ALA A 144 -13.89 7.72 13.65
N PRO A 145 -14.96 8.49 13.38
CA PRO A 145 -15.01 9.87 13.84
C PRO A 145 -14.74 9.93 15.35
N ALA A 146 -14.02 10.95 15.79
CA ALA A 146 -14.11 11.43 17.17
C ALA A 146 -15.33 12.36 17.24
N HIS A 147 -16.02 12.44 18.39
CA HIS A 147 -17.19 13.29 18.73
C HIS A 147 -18.52 12.55 18.88
#